data_AF-A0A3D5UQS1-F1
#
_entry.id   AF-A0A3D5UQS1-F1
#
_cell.length_a   1.000
_cell.length_b   1.000
_cell.length_c   1.000
_cell.angle_alpha   90.00
_cell.angle_beta   90.00
_cell.angle_gamma   90.00
#
_symmetry.space_group_name_H-M   'P 1'
#
loop_
_entity.id
_entity.type
_entity.pdbx_description
1 polymer ?
#
loop_
_entity_poly.entity_id
_entity_poly.type
_entity_poly.pdbx_seq_one_letter_code
_entity_poly.pdbx_strand_id
1 'polypeptide(L)'
;MKVLVPIKRVVDYNVKIRVKSDGSGVDLANVKMSMNPFDEIAIEEAVRLKEAGTATEVVAVSIGVPQSTETLRTALAMGADRGILVKTDETVEPLNVAKILKAVAEEEKPDLIILGKQAIDDDCNQTGQMLSALLGWSQ
;
A
#
# COMPACT_ATOMS: atom_id res chain seq x y z
N MET A 1 -17.59 1.88 -10.36
CA MET A 1 -16.36 1.09 -10.61
C MET A 1 -15.76 0.65 -9.28
N LYS A 2 -15.11 -0.51 -9.21
CA LYS A 2 -14.35 -0.96 -8.02
C LYS A 2 -12.92 -0.43 -8.11
N VAL A 3 -12.44 0.23 -7.06
CA VAL A 3 -11.07 0.74 -6.96
C VAL A 3 -10.29 -0.07 -5.92
N LEU A 4 -9.13 -0.62 -6.32
CA LEU A 4 -8.19 -1.26 -5.40
C LEU A 4 -7.07 -0.26 -5.05
N VAL A 5 -6.78 -0.09 -3.77
CA VAL A 5 -5.76 0.86 -3.29
C VAL A 5 -4.74 0.13 -2.42
N PRO A 6 -3.56 -0.21 -2.97
CA PRO A 6 -2.43 -0.70 -2.20
C PRO A 6 -1.89 0.37 -1.25
N ILE A 7 -1.72 0.00 0.02
CA ILE A 7 -1.17 0.86 1.07
C ILE A 7 -0.05 0.12 1.84
N LYS A 8 0.99 0.85 2.21
CA LYS A 8 2.17 0.33 2.92
C LYS A 8 2.30 0.97 4.30
N ARG A 9 2.63 0.12 5.28
CA ARG A 9 3.05 0.54 6.61
C ARG A 9 4.55 0.81 6.60
N VAL A 10 4.95 2.03 6.89
CA VAL A 10 6.35 2.49 6.86
C VAL A 10 6.70 3.22 8.17
N VAL A 11 7.97 3.56 8.35
CA VAL A 11 8.39 4.45 9.44
C VAL A 11 7.77 5.83 9.21
N ASP A 12 7.26 6.45 10.27
CA ASP A 12 6.71 7.82 10.18
C ASP A 12 7.77 8.77 9.62
N TYR A 13 7.40 9.58 8.63
CA TYR A 13 8.32 10.45 7.89
C TYR A 13 9.00 11.52 8.76
N ASN A 14 8.49 11.81 9.97
CA ASN A 14 9.13 12.71 10.92
C ASN A 14 10.17 12.01 11.81
N VAL A 15 10.27 10.68 11.74
CA VAL A 15 11.24 9.92 12.54
C VAL A 15 12.61 9.94 11.85
N LYS A 16 13.63 10.36 12.61
CA LYS A 16 15.02 10.18 12.21
C LYS A 16 15.46 8.73 12.42
N ILE A 17 15.56 7.98 11.34
CA ILE A 17 16.02 6.58 11.35
C ILE A 17 17.46 6.44 11.83
N ARG A 18 17.75 5.29 12.45
CA ARG A 18 19.09 4.90 12.88
C ARG A 18 19.46 3.58 12.23
N VAL A 19 20.71 3.43 11.82
CA VAL A 19 21.24 2.16 11.32
C VAL A 19 21.65 1.31 12.52
N LYS A 20 21.38 0.00 12.47
CA LYS A 20 21.85 -0.95 13.47
C LYS A 20 23.38 -0.96 13.52
N SER A 21 23.94 -1.25 14.69
CA SER A 21 25.40 -1.26 14.89
C SER A 21 26.13 -2.32 14.06
N ASP A 22 25.43 -3.36 13.63
CA ASP A 22 25.96 -4.44 12.77
C ASP A 22 25.82 -4.15 11.26
N GLY A 23 25.23 -3.01 10.88
CA GLY A 23 25.02 -2.64 9.48
C GLY A 23 23.94 -3.45 8.75
N SER A 24 23.18 -4.31 9.45
CA SER A 24 22.19 -5.20 8.83
C SER A 24 20.92 -4.49 8.34
N GLY A 25 20.73 -3.22 8.71
CA GLY A 25 19.59 -2.41 8.27
C GLY A 25 19.22 -1.31 9.26
N VAL A 26 17.99 -0.82 9.15
CA VAL A 26 17.44 0.21 10.04
C VAL A 26 16.98 -0.41 11.37
N ASP A 27 17.25 0.28 12.47
CA ASP A 27 16.68 -0.05 13.78
C ASP A 27 15.24 0.45 13.85
N LEU A 28 14.31 -0.49 13.78
CA LEU A 28 12.86 -0.25 13.83
C LEU A 28 12.28 -0.48 15.23
N ALA A 29 13.11 -0.82 16.22
CA ALA A 29 12.64 -1.07 17.58
C ALA A 29 12.07 0.22 18.18
N ASN A 30 10.83 0.17 18.66
CA ASN A 30 10.12 1.29 19.28
C ASN A 30 9.98 2.53 18.37
N VAL A 31 10.06 2.35 17.05
CA VAL A 31 9.84 3.42 16.08
C VAL A 31 8.35 3.56 15.78
N LYS A 32 7.88 4.81 15.71
CA LYS A 32 6.52 5.11 15.25
C LYS A 32 6.40 4.75 13.77
N MET A 33 5.38 3.96 13.45
CA MET A 33 5.05 3.56 12.09
C MET A 33 3.75 4.25 11.66
N SER A 34 3.59 4.52 10.37
CA SER A 34 2.41 5.17 9.80
C SER A 34 2.07 4.61 8.42
N MET A 35 0.98 5.09 7.83
CA MET A 35 0.74 4.93 6.40
C MET A 35 1.84 5.70 5.64
N ASN A 36 2.26 5.16 4.50
CA ASN A 36 3.11 5.89 3.57
C ASN A 36 2.38 7.15 3.06
N PRO A 37 3.00 8.34 3.05
CA PRO A 37 2.30 9.58 2.68
C PRO A 37 1.70 9.57 1.28
N PHE A 38 2.32 8.88 0.32
CA PHE A 38 1.76 8.77 -1.04
C PHE A 38 0.50 7.89 -1.08
N ASP A 39 0.36 6.97 -0.14
CA ASP A 39 -0.78 6.05 -0.07
C ASP A 39 -1.99 6.75 0.59
N GLU A 40 -1.76 7.72 1.49
CA GLU A 40 -2.82 8.60 2.01
C GLU A 40 -3.48 9.39 0.87
N ILE A 41 -2.68 9.87 -0.08
CA ILE A 41 -3.16 10.56 -1.29
C ILE A 41 -3.94 9.59 -2.19
N ALA A 42 -3.46 8.35 -2.35
CA ALA A 42 -4.13 7.34 -3.17
C ALA A 42 -5.51 6.96 -2.61
N ILE A 43 -5.62 6.81 -1.28
CA ILE A 43 -6.89 6.55 -0.60
C ILE A 43 -7.84 7.74 -0.75
N GLU A 44 -7.36 8.96 -0.51
CA GLU A 44 -8.16 10.18 -0.66
C GLU A 44 -8.77 10.29 -2.07
N GLU A 45 -7.97 10.07 -3.12
CA GLU A 45 -8.48 10.14 -4.49
C GLU A 45 -9.51 9.05 -4.79
N ALA A 46 -9.30 7.82 -4.30
CA ALA A 46 -10.28 6.75 -4.44
C ALA A 46 -11.60 7.07 -3.73
N VAL A 47 -11.53 7.71 -2.54
CA VAL A 47 -12.70 8.18 -1.80
C VAL A 47 -13.43 9.28 -2.56
N ARG A 48 -12.71 10.26 -3.12
CA ARG A 48 -13.31 11.31 -3.97
C ARG A 48 -14.03 10.75 -5.18
N LEU A 49 -13.45 9.75 -5.85
CA LEU A 49 -14.12 9.05 -6.95
C LEU A 49 -15.43 8.40 -6.48
N LYS A 50 -15.46 7.87 -5.26
CA LYS A 50 -16.69 7.30 -4.66
C LYS A 50 -17.72 8.38 -4.34
N GLU A 51 -17.31 9.48 -3.71
CA GLU A 51 -18.18 10.62 -3.40
C GLU A 51 -18.76 11.26 -4.67
N ALA A 52 -18.01 11.28 -5.77
CA ALA A 52 -18.46 11.73 -7.08
C ALA A 52 -19.37 10.71 -7.81
N GLY A 53 -19.65 9.55 -7.22
CA GLY A 53 -20.47 8.49 -7.82
C GLY A 53 -19.79 7.73 -8.96
N THR A 54 -18.49 7.92 -9.16
CA THR A 54 -17.69 7.24 -10.20
C THR A 54 -17.23 5.86 -9.71
N ALA A 55 -16.78 5.78 -8.45
CA ALA A 55 -16.52 4.53 -7.76
C ALA A 55 -17.73 4.09 -6.93
N THR A 56 -17.91 2.78 -6.82
CA THR A 56 -18.97 2.14 -6.03
C THR A 56 -18.41 1.39 -4.83
N GLU A 57 -17.11 1.07 -4.85
CA GLU A 57 -16.41 0.37 -3.79
C GLU A 57 -14.91 0.72 -3.84
N VAL A 58 -14.34 0.98 -2.68
CA VAL A 58 -12.90 1.20 -2.46
C VAL A 58 -12.38 0.10 -1.55
N VAL A 59 -11.46 -0.71 -2.06
CA VAL A 59 -10.82 -1.81 -1.32
C VAL A 59 -9.36 -1.44 -1.04
N ALA A 60 -9.01 -1.27 0.22
CA ALA A 60 -7.62 -1.07 0.63
C ALA A 60 -6.91 -2.42 0.78
N VAL A 61 -5.68 -2.55 0.30
CA VAL A 61 -4.86 -3.76 0.47
C VAL A 61 -3.49 -3.43 1.03
N SER A 62 -3.04 -4.19 2.03
CA SER A 62 -1.69 -4.07 2.57
C SER A 62 -1.02 -5.45 2.60
N ILE A 63 0.27 -5.49 2.32
CA ILE A 63 1.10 -6.70 2.33
C ILE A 63 2.16 -6.52 3.40
N GLY A 64 2.19 -7.40 4.39
CA GLY A 64 3.18 -7.33 5.46
C GLY A 64 2.72 -7.94 6.77
N VAL A 65 3.37 -7.51 7.85
CA VAL A 65 3.17 -8.04 9.20
C VAL A 65 1.76 -7.79 9.73
N PRO A 66 1.28 -8.52 10.77
CA PRO A 66 -0.03 -8.31 11.38
C PRO A 66 -0.34 -6.85 11.77
N GLN A 67 0.68 -6.08 12.16
CA GLN A 67 0.56 -4.67 12.56
C GLN A 67 0.14 -3.76 11.38
N SER A 68 0.28 -4.21 10.13
CA SER A 68 -0.24 -3.51 8.95
C SER A 68 -1.76 -3.40 8.95
N THR A 69 -2.45 -4.20 9.79
CA THR A 69 -3.89 -4.03 10.08
C THR A 69 -4.21 -2.62 10.62
N GLU A 70 -3.30 -1.99 11.38
CA GLU A 70 -3.50 -0.63 11.89
C GLU A 70 -3.58 0.38 10.74
N THR A 71 -2.69 0.26 9.76
CA THR A 71 -2.70 1.07 8.54
C THR A 71 -3.97 0.84 7.71
N LEU A 72 -4.45 -0.41 7.61
CA LEU A 72 -5.74 -0.71 6.99
C LEU A 72 -6.92 -0.07 7.73
N ARG A 73 -6.91 -0.05 9.07
CA ARG A 73 -7.95 0.65 9.85
C ARG A 73 -7.95 2.14 9.59
N THR A 74 -6.79 2.76 9.39
CA THR A 74 -6.71 4.16 8.96
C THR A 74 -7.36 4.37 7.59
N ALA A 75 -7.08 3.51 6.61
CA ALA A 75 -7.72 3.59 5.30
C ALA A 75 -9.25 3.43 5.37
N LEU A 76 -9.75 2.50 6.21
CA LEU A 76 -11.18 2.34 6.47
C LEU A 76 -11.78 3.60 7.11
N ALA A 77 -11.08 4.21 8.08
CA ALA A 77 -11.53 5.45 8.72
C ALA A 77 -11.55 6.65 7.76
N MET A 78 -10.68 6.65 6.74
CA MET A 78 -10.67 7.66 5.67
C MET A 78 -11.80 7.46 4.65
N GLY A 79 -12.44 6.29 4.62
CA GLY A 79 -13.59 6.03 3.75
C GLY A 79 -13.42 4.84 2.80
N ALA A 80 -12.37 4.02 2.92
CA ALA A 80 -12.34 2.73 2.23
C ALA A 80 -13.45 1.80 2.77
N ASP A 81 -14.09 1.03 1.90
CA ASP A 81 -15.21 0.15 2.27
C ASP A 81 -14.75 -1.14 2.93
N ARG A 82 -13.61 -1.68 2.47
CA ARG A 82 -13.02 -2.95 2.94
C ARG A 82 -11.50 -2.89 2.96
N GLY A 83 -10.91 -3.73 3.81
CA GLY A 83 -9.46 -3.91 3.93
C GLY A 83 -9.05 -5.36 3.73
N ILE A 84 -7.96 -5.58 3.00
CA ILE A 84 -7.32 -6.90 2.80
C ILE A 84 -5.90 -6.84 3.36
N LEU A 85 -5.58 -7.74 4.28
CA LEU A 85 -4.21 -7.97 4.72
C LEU A 85 -3.69 -9.26 4.07
N VAL A 86 -2.69 -9.14 3.20
CA VAL A 86 -1.86 -10.28 2.80
C VAL A 86 -0.73 -10.40 3.82
N LYS A 87 -0.92 -11.27 4.80
CA LYS A 87 0.00 -11.41 5.93
C LYS A 87 1.31 -12.08 5.49
N THR A 88 2.44 -11.45 5.83
CA THR A 88 3.77 -12.06 5.76
C THR A 88 4.70 -11.41 6.78
N ASP A 89 5.63 -12.18 7.33
CA ASP A 89 6.69 -11.67 8.21
C ASP A 89 8.00 -11.41 7.44
N GLU A 90 8.01 -11.69 6.13
CA GLU A 90 9.15 -11.46 5.25
C GLU A 90 9.21 -10.01 4.75
N THR A 91 10.42 -9.54 4.47
CA THR A 91 10.62 -8.31 3.69
C THR A 91 10.34 -8.62 2.23
N VAL A 92 9.41 -7.89 1.62
CA VAL A 92 8.93 -8.16 0.26
C VAL A 92 9.38 -7.04 -0.67
N GLU A 93 10.16 -7.41 -1.68
CA GLU A 93 10.63 -6.47 -2.72
C GLU A 93 9.49 -6.07 -3.69
N PRO A 94 9.60 -4.91 -4.37
CA PRO A 94 8.55 -4.39 -5.26
C PRO A 94 8.02 -5.39 -6.30
N LEU A 95 8.89 -6.24 -6.86
CA LEU A 95 8.46 -7.27 -7.82
C LEU A 95 7.51 -8.30 -7.20
N ASN A 96 7.82 -8.76 -5.97
CA ASN A 96 6.97 -9.72 -5.27
C ASN A 96 5.69 -9.04 -4.77
N VAL A 97 5.76 -7.77 -4.34
CA VAL A 97 4.58 -6.95 -4.05
C VAL A 97 3.66 -6.88 -5.28
N ALA A 98 4.21 -6.55 -6.46
CA ALA A 98 3.44 -6.47 -7.70
C ALA A 98 2.80 -7.82 -8.10
N LYS A 99 3.52 -8.95 -7.94
CA LYS A 99 2.96 -10.30 -8.19
C LYS A 99 1.82 -10.65 -7.24
N ILE A 100 1.95 -10.31 -5.96
CA ILE A 100 0.89 -10.52 -4.96
C ILE A 100 -0.32 -9.65 -5.30
N LEU A 101 -0.10 -8.36 -5.59
CA LEU A 101 -1.17 -7.44 -5.97
C LEU A 101 -1.88 -7.88 -7.25
N LYS A 102 -1.17 -8.47 -8.21
CA LYS A 102 -1.76 -9.08 -9.42
C LYS A 102 -2.76 -10.18 -9.04
N ALA A 103 -2.37 -11.09 -8.14
CA ALA A 103 -3.25 -12.16 -7.68
C ALA A 103 -4.48 -11.61 -6.93
N VAL A 104 -4.29 -10.60 -6.07
CA VAL A 104 -5.40 -9.91 -5.41
C VAL A 104 -6.33 -9.24 -6.43
N ALA A 105 -5.78 -8.59 -7.46
CA ALA A 105 -6.57 -7.95 -8.51
C ALA A 105 -7.33 -8.98 -9.38
N GLU A 106 -6.77 -10.16 -9.64
CA GLU A 106 -7.46 -11.24 -10.36
C GLU A 106 -8.69 -11.77 -9.59
N GLU A 107 -8.61 -11.80 -8.25
CA GLU A 107 -9.72 -12.21 -7.38
C GLU A 107 -10.75 -11.09 -7.16
N GLU A 108 -10.28 -9.90 -6.79
CA GLU A 108 -11.14 -8.76 -6.49
C GLU A 108 -11.74 -8.11 -7.74
N LYS A 109 -11.10 -8.28 -8.91
CA LYS A 109 -11.51 -7.72 -10.20
C LYS A 109 -11.81 -6.21 -10.12
N PRO A 110 -10.85 -5.37 -9.68
CA PRO A 110 -11.03 -3.92 -9.73
C PRO A 110 -11.08 -3.44 -11.18
N ASP A 111 -11.65 -2.25 -11.38
CA ASP A 111 -11.62 -1.54 -12.66
C ASP A 111 -10.45 -0.54 -12.72
N LEU A 112 -9.97 -0.11 -11.56
CA LEU A 112 -8.88 0.85 -11.39
C LEU A 112 -8.04 0.47 -10.17
N ILE A 113 -6.72 0.64 -10.28
CA ILE A 113 -5.80 0.49 -9.16
C ILE A 113 -5.06 1.82 -8.97
N ILE A 114 -5.15 2.41 -7.79
CA ILE A 114 -4.44 3.66 -7.45
C ILE A 114 -3.36 3.31 -6.42
N LEU A 115 -2.10 3.57 -6.74
CA LEU A 115 -0.96 3.34 -5.85
C LEU A 115 -0.28 4.65 -5.52
N GLY A 116 0.35 4.73 -4.34
CA GLY A 116 1.32 5.77 -4.08
C GLY A 116 2.49 5.72 -5.07
N LYS A 117 3.06 6.89 -5.39
CA LYS A 117 4.21 7.02 -6.29
C LYS A 117 5.38 6.12 -5.87
N GLN A 118 5.78 6.18 -4.61
CA GLN A 118 6.89 5.40 -4.05
C GLN A 118 6.61 5.16 -2.57
N ALA A 119 7.29 4.19 -1.97
CA ALA A 119 7.33 4.06 -0.53
C ALA A 119 8.58 4.77 0.02
N ILE A 120 8.44 5.55 1.08
CA ILE A 120 9.53 6.39 1.62
C ILE A 120 10.63 5.60 2.33
N ASP A 121 10.44 4.32 2.58
CA ASP A 121 11.41 3.43 3.24
C ASP A 121 12.34 2.72 2.26
N ASP A 122 11.88 2.45 1.03
CA ASP A 122 12.67 1.82 -0.03
C ASP A 122 12.97 2.74 -1.22
N ASP A 123 12.27 3.88 -1.34
CA ASP A 123 12.35 4.86 -2.42
C ASP A 123 12.33 4.24 -3.84
N CYS A 124 11.70 3.08 -4.00
CA CYS A 124 11.87 2.29 -5.22
C CYS A 124 11.14 2.86 -6.43
N ASN A 125 9.97 3.49 -6.25
CA ASN A 125 9.12 3.98 -7.35
C ASN A 125 8.91 2.92 -8.45
N GLN A 126 8.53 1.69 -8.08
CA GLN A 126 8.51 0.54 -8.99
C GLN A 126 7.20 -0.25 -9.00
N THR A 127 6.58 -0.44 -7.83
CA THR A 127 5.47 -1.39 -7.64
C THR A 127 4.31 -1.16 -8.61
N GLY A 128 3.89 0.09 -8.81
CA GLY A 128 2.78 0.43 -9.70
C GLY A 128 3.07 0.07 -11.16
N GLN A 129 4.27 0.43 -11.65
CA GLN A 129 4.67 0.17 -13.03
C GLN A 129 4.86 -1.33 -13.30
N MET A 130 5.42 -2.06 -12.33
CA MET A 130 5.54 -3.51 -12.40
C MET A 130 4.17 -4.19 -12.41
N LEU A 131 3.23 -3.74 -11.59
CA LEU A 131 1.87 -4.28 -11.53
C LEU A 131 1.14 -4.08 -12.86
N SER A 132 1.20 -2.87 -13.44
CA SER A 132 0.62 -2.60 -14.76
C SER A 132 1.21 -3.52 -15.84
N ALA A 133 2.53 -3.71 -15.85
CA ALA A 133 3.18 -4.62 -16.80
C ALA A 133 2.71 -6.08 -16.63
N LEU A 134 2.55 -6.55 -15.39
CA LEU A 134 2.09 -7.91 -15.09
C LEU A 134 0.61 -8.14 -15.43
N LEU A 135 -0.23 -7.10 -15.31
CA LEU A 135 -1.65 -7.15 -15.66
C LEU A 135 -1.90 -6.92 -17.16
N GLY A 136 -0.93 -6.34 -17.87
CA GLY A 136 -1.13 -5.85 -19.24
C GLY A 136 -2.05 -4.62 -19.32
N TRP A 137 -2.09 -3.83 -18.25
CA TRP A 137 -2.94 -2.63 -18.15
C TRP A 137 -2.16 -1.37 -18.51
N SER A 138 -2.86 -0.31 -18.92
CA SER A 138 -2.27 1.03 -19.04
C SER A 138 -1.82 1.56 -17.68
N GLN A 139 -0.80 2.42 -17.70
CA GLN A 139 -0.30 3.19 -16.56
C GLN A 139 -0.02 4.63 -16.98
#